data_AF-D8QTB6-F1
#
_entry.id   AF-D8QTB6-F1
#
_cell.length_a   1.000
_cell.length_b   1.000
_cell.length_c   1.000
_cell.angle_alpha   90.00
_cell.angle_beta   90.00
_cell.angle_gamma   90.00
#
_symmetry.space_group_name_H-M   'P 1'
#
loop_
_entity.id
_entity.type
_entity.pdbx_description
1 polymer ?
#
loop_
_entity_poly.entity_id
_entity_poly.type
_entity_poly.pdbx_seq_one_letter_code
_entity_poly.pdbx_strand_id
1 'polypeptide(L)'
;MAALQYSKYSKALKSPMPEKDEILVKIEATMINLIDWKLQKGMLKIIYLIKLPYIPCSDVSGKVVSIGPSITGFSQGDKVVSWLDLNMIFMFFFPFSLESGGFAQYAISAIKYMTKRPSRVPIVKAAALSLLPLVVWVLMLFK
;
A
#
# COMPACT_ATOMS: atom_id res chain seq x y z
N MET A 1 2.32 -14.56 8.62
CA MET A 1 2.93 -13.26 8.96
C MET A 1 2.09 -12.52 9.99
N ALA A 2 2.72 -11.66 10.79
CA ALA A 2 2.00 -10.74 11.68
C ALA A 2 1.37 -9.61 10.84
N ALA A 3 0.12 -9.28 11.16
CA ALA A 3 -0.64 -8.19 10.59
C ALA A 3 -1.65 -7.66 11.63
N LEU A 4 -1.95 -6.37 11.58
CA LEU A 4 -3.06 -5.80 12.34
C LEU A 4 -4.24 -5.61 11.38
N GLN A 5 -5.39 -6.18 11.72
CA GLN A 5 -6.57 -6.16 10.86
C GLN A 5 -7.81 -5.70 11.63
N TYR A 6 -8.73 -5.03 10.95
CA TYR A 6 -10.10 -4.85 11.42
C TYR A 6 -10.82 -6.19 11.31
N SER A 7 -11.14 -6.80 12.45
CA SER A 7 -11.85 -8.08 12.50
C SER A 7 -12.52 -8.24 13.86
N LYS A 8 -13.43 -9.21 13.98
CA LYS A 8 -13.93 -9.66 15.28
C LYS A 8 -12.87 -10.46 16.06
N TYR A 9 -11.84 -11.01 15.38
CA TYR A 9 -10.74 -11.81 15.96
C TYR A 9 -9.47 -11.78 15.07
N SER A 10 -8.29 -11.59 15.67
CA SER A 10 -6.98 -11.68 15.00
C SER A 10 -6.64 -13.14 14.64
N LYS A 11 -6.21 -13.40 13.40
CA LYS A 11 -5.70 -14.72 12.96
C LYS A 11 -4.41 -14.53 12.16
N ALA A 12 -3.44 -15.43 12.35
CA ALA A 12 -2.21 -15.42 11.56
C ALA A 12 -2.51 -15.64 10.07
N LEU A 13 -2.01 -14.76 9.21
CA LEU A 13 -2.22 -14.82 7.75
C LEU A 13 -1.08 -15.58 7.07
N LYS A 14 -1.39 -16.39 6.05
CA LYS A 14 -0.36 -16.95 5.17
C LYS A 14 0.29 -15.79 4.38
N SER A 15 1.60 -15.86 4.17
CA SER A 15 2.25 -14.88 3.31
C SER A 15 1.73 -15.04 1.89
N PRO A 16 1.29 -13.95 1.23
CA PRO A 16 0.73 -14.02 -0.10
C PRO A 16 1.82 -14.34 -1.13
N MET A 17 1.44 -14.96 -2.25
CA MET A 17 2.30 -15.14 -3.42
C MET A 17 1.89 -14.14 -4.50
N PRO A 18 2.84 -13.44 -5.14
CA PRO A 18 2.51 -12.48 -6.17
C PRO A 18 2.00 -13.16 -7.44
N GLU A 19 0.94 -12.62 -8.03
CA GLU A 19 0.47 -12.97 -9.36
C GLU A 19 1.33 -12.34 -10.47
N LYS A 20 0.89 -12.48 -11.73
CA LYS A 20 1.62 -12.12 -12.95
C LYS A 20 2.31 -10.75 -12.90
N ASP A 21 1.58 -9.73 -12.46
CA ASP A 21 1.98 -8.31 -12.48
C ASP A 21 2.13 -7.72 -11.07
N GLU A 22 2.44 -8.57 -10.10
CA GLU A 22 2.52 -8.22 -8.69
C GLU A 22 3.91 -8.44 -8.10
N ILE A 23 4.23 -7.68 -7.05
CA ILE A 23 5.46 -7.83 -6.27
C ILE A 23 5.09 -8.10 -4.82
N LEU A 24 5.72 -9.11 -4.23
CA LEU A 24 5.71 -9.33 -2.80
C LEU A 24 6.80 -8.47 -2.15
N VAL A 25 6.38 -7.60 -1.24
CA VAL A 25 7.28 -6.71 -0.50
C VAL A 25 7.33 -7.13 0.96
N LYS A 26 8.54 -7.22 1.52
CA LYS A 26 8.74 -7.23 2.97
C LYS A 26 8.70 -5.78 3.45
N ILE A 27 7.68 -5.44 4.21
CA ILE A 27 7.46 -4.08 4.71
C ILE A 27 8.45 -3.82 5.84
N GLU A 28 9.21 -2.73 5.71
CA GLU A 28 10.14 -2.24 6.73
C GLU A 28 9.63 -0.94 7.37
N ALA A 29 8.78 -0.18 6.67
CA ALA A 29 8.07 0.98 7.19
C ALA A 29 6.71 1.14 6.49
N THR A 30 5.71 1.61 7.22
CA THR A 30 4.41 2.03 6.69
C THR A 30 4.00 3.36 7.33
N MET A 31 3.16 4.13 6.65
CA MET A 31 2.62 5.39 7.16
C MET A 31 1.12 5.24 7.45
N ILE A 32 0.70 5.80 8.58
CA ILE A 32 -0.71 5.99 8.92
C ILE A 32 -1.13 7.38 8.44
N ASN A 33 -2.23 7.44 7.71
CA ASN A 33 -2.84 8.67 7.20
C ASN A 33 -4.20 8.94 7.87
N LEU A 34 -4.71 10.16 7.67
CA LEU A 34 -6.05 10.55 8.13
C LEU A 34 -7.18 9.69 7.53
N ILE A 35 -6.96 9.05 6.38
CA ILE A 35 -7.97 8.19 5.79
C ILE A 35 -8.12 6.87 6.55
N ASP A 36 -7.03 6.33 7.10
CA ASP A 36 -7.01 4.99 7.70
C ASP A 36 -7.97 4.89 8.89
N TRP A 37 -8.01 5.91 9.76
CA TRP A 37 -8.94 5.95 10.89
C TRP A 37 -10.39 6.23 10.47
N LYS A 38 -10.60 6.99 9.39
CA LYS A 38 -11.94 7.23 8.82
C LYS A 38 -12.51 5.94 8.22
N LEU A 39 -11.67 5.16 7.52
CA LEU A 39 -12.00 3.83 7.03
C LEU A 39 -12.34 2.89 8.20
N GLN A 40 -11.52 2.90 9.26
CA GLN A 40 -11.78 2.12 10.48
C GLN A 40 -13.14 2.42 11.10
N LYS A 41 -13.52 3.71 11.20
CA LYS A 41 -14.82 4.13 11.72
C LYS A 41 -15.97 3.93 10.74
N GLY A 42 -15.71 3.48 9.51
CA GLY A 42 -16.72 3.28 8.48
C GLY A 42 -17.28 4.58 7.90
N MET A 43 -16.61 5.71 8.11
CA MET A 43 -17.09 7.03 7.66
C MET A 43 -17.08 7.18 6.13
N LEU A 44 -16.39 6.28 5.43
CA LEU A 44 -16.21 6.33 3.98
C LEU A 44 -16.83 5.13 3.26
N LYS A 45 -17.73 4.38 3.91
CA LYS A 45 -18.36 3.16 3.35
C LYS A 45 -19.16 3.38 2.06
N ILE A 46 -19.63 4.60 1.81
CA ILE A 46 -20.35 4.97 0.57
C ILE A 46 -19.36 5.14 -0.60
N ILE A 47 -18.13 5.55 -0.30
CA ILE A 47 -17.08 5.88 -1.29
C ILE A 47 -16.17 4.66 -1.52
N TYR A 48 -15.86 3.90 -0.47
CA TYR A 48 -14.93 2.78 -0.52
C TYR A 48 -15.57 1.49 -0.03
N LEU A 49 -15.45 0.46 -0.86
CA LEU A 49 -15.84 -0.90 -0.55
C LEU A 49 -14.66 -1.60 0.12
N ILE A 50 -14.78 -1.86 1.42
CA ILE A 50 -13.81 -2.65 2.17
C ILE A 50 -14.42 -4.01 2.50
N LYS A 51 -13.72 -5.09 2.15
CA LYS A 51 -14.04 -6.45 2.60
C LYS A 51 -13.31 -6.73 3.90
N LEU A 52 -14.02 -7.22 4.91
CA LEU A 52 -13.43 -7.65 6.17
C LEU A 52 -13.05 -9.14 6.12
N PRO A 53 -11.96 -9.57 6.79
CA PRO A 53 -11.02 -8.74 7.54
C PRO A 53 -10.15 -7.87 6.63
N TYR A 54 -9.82 -6.66 7.10
CA TYR A 54 -9.07 -5.66 6.32
C TYR A 54 -7.84 -5.19 7.09
N ILE A 55 -6.69 -5.13 6.44
CA ILE A 55 -5.44 -4.63 7.01
C ILE A 55 -5.31 -3.16 6.58
N PRO A 56 -5.18 -2.19 7.48
CA PRO A 56 -5.10 -0.79 7.08
C PRO A 56 -3.71 -0.39 6.59
N CYS A 57 -3.57 0.89 6.24
CA CYS A 57 -2.38 1.54 5.70
C CYS A 57 -2.05 1.05 4.28
N SER A 58 -1.86 1.98 3.37
CA SER A 58 -1.53 1.70 1.96
C SER A 58 -0.17 2.24 1.54
N ASP A 59 0.44 3.11 2.34
CA ASP A 59 1.79 3.62 2.12
C ASP A 59 2.83 2.68 2.72
N VAL A 60 3.70 2.10 1.90
CA VAL A 60 4.72 1.15 2.35
C VAL A 60 6.08 1.42 1.74
N SER A 61 7.13 1.17 2.51
CA SER A 61 8.50 1.04 2.01
C SER A 61 9.16 -0.19 2.58
N GLY A 62 9.96 -0.86 1.75
CA GLY A 62 10.52 -2.14 2.10
C GLY A 62 11.46 -2.69 1.05
N LYS A 63 11.51 -4.02 0.99
CA LYS A 63 12.33 -4.76 0.02
C LYS A 63 11.51 -5.78 -0.75
N VAL A 64 11.84 -5.95 -2.02
CA VAL A 64 11.28 -7.02 -2.85
C VAL A 64 11.69 -8.38 -2.30
N VAL A 65 10.71 -9.26 -2.11
CA VAL A 65 10.92 -10.66 -1.69
C VAL A 65 10.83 -11.58 -2.89
N SER A 66 9.80 -11.37 -3.72
CA SER A 66 9.59 -12.08 -4.98
C SER A 66 8.78 -11.21 -5.94
N ILE A 67 8.86 -11.55 -7.22
CA ILE A 67 8.18 -10.85 -8.31
C ILE A 67 7.31 -11.82 -9.09
N GLY A 68 6.24 -11.29 -9.68
CA GLY A 68 5.42 -11.98 -10.65
C GLY A 68 6.17 -12.33 -11.93
N PRO A 69 5.75 -13.38 -12.66
CA PRO A 69 6.44 -13.89 -13.83
C PRO A 69 6.57 -12.91 -15.01
N SER A 70 5.77 -11.84 -15.08
CA SER A 70 5.84 -10.85 -16.17
C SER A 70 6.61 -9.59 -15.82
N ILE A 71 7.14 -9.50 -14.61
CA ILE A 71 7.83 -8.31 -14.13
C ILE A 71 9.26 -8.28 -14.62
N THR A 72 9.64 -7.14 -15.20
CA THR A 72 11.02 -6.80 -15.54
C THR A 72 11.44 -5.54 -14.78
N GLY A 73 12.74 -5.31 -14.64
CA GLY A 73 13.29 -4.10 -13.99
C GLY A 73 13.32 -4.13 -12.46
N PHE A 74 12.71 -5.13 -11.80
CA PHE A 74 12.81 -5.36 -10.35
C PHE A 74 13.47 -6.70 -10.05
N SER A 75 14.12 -6.80 -8.90
CA SER A 75 14.77 -8.03 -8.43
C SER A 75 14.63 -8.19 -6.93
N GLN A 76 14.71 -9.43 -6.44
CA GLN A 76 14.73 -9.71 -5.01
C GLN A 76 15.81 -8.87 -4.31
N GLY A 77 15.45 -8.25 -3.19
CA GLY A 77 16.33 -7.36 -2.44
C GLY A 77 16.27 -5.88 -2.84
N ASP A 78 15.63 -5.55 -3.97
CA ASP A 78 15.43 -4.15 -4.37
C ASP A 78 14.70 -3.36 -3.28
N LYS A 79 15.22 -2.18 -2.96
CA LYS A 79 14.57 -1.23 -2.05
C LYS A 79 13.45 -0.53 -2.81
N VAL A 80 12.25 -0.53 -2.24
CA VAL A 80 11.06 -0.01 -2.93
C VAL A 80 10.16 0.83 -2.02
N VAL A 81 9.31 1.60 -2.67
CA VAL A 81 8.16 2.31 -2.09
C VAL A 81 6.93 2.00 -2.94
N SER A 82 5.78 1.84 -2.31
CA SER A 82 4.51 1.66 -3.01
C SER A 82 3.37 2.32 -2.25
N TRP A 83 2.41 2.80 -3.03
CA TRP A 83 1.08 3.11 -2.55
C TRP A 83 0.10 2.02 -3.02
N LEU A 84 -0.25 1.09 -2.13
CA LEU A 84 -1.00 -0.13 -2.44
C LEU A 84 -2.36 0.12 -3.09
N ASP A 85 -2.99 1.26 -2.79
CA ASP A 85 -4.32 1.62 -3.28
C ASP A 85 -4.30 2.91 -4.13
N LEU A 86 -3.36 3.06 -5.07
CA LEU A 86 -3.23 4.27 -5.91
C LEU A 86 -4.54 4.71 -6.59
N ASN A 87 -5.43 3.77 -6.92
CA ASN A 87 -6.74 4.06 -7.52
C ASN A 87 -7.62 4.97 -6.64
N MET A 88 -7.32 5.07 -5.34
CA MET A 88 -8.01 5.95 -4.40
C MET A 88 -7.96 7.44 -4.81
N ILE A 89 -7.02 7.86 -5.64
CA ILE A 89 -6.97 9.23 -6.22
C ILE A 89 -8.23 9.53 -7.05
N PHE A 90 -8.81 8.53 -7.72
CA PHE A 90 -9.94 8.72 -8.63
C PHE A 90 -11.30 8.68 -7.92
N MET A 91 -11.34 8.98 -6.61
CA MET A 91 -12.52 8.89 -5.74
C MET A 91 -13.81 9.57 -6.25
N PHE A 92 -13.70 10.45 -7.23
CA PHE A 92 -14.81 11.21 -7.81
C PHE A 92 -15.64 10.44 -8.84
N PHE A 93 -15.17 9.28 -9.31
CA PHE A 93 -15.79 8.63 -10.46
C PHE A 93 -16.69 7.44 -10.11
N PHE A 94 -16.32 6.55 -9.18
CA PHE A 94 -17.14 5.40 -8.73
C PHE A 94 -16.68 4.89 -7.35
N PRO A 95 -17.49 4.09 -6.62
CA PRO A 95 -17.00 3.38 -5.45
C PRO A 95 -15.89 2.39 -5.82
N PHE A 96 -14.75 2.47 -5.11
CA PHE A 96 -13.59 1.62 -5.34
C PHE A 96 -13.42 0.58 -4.25
N SER A 97 -13.01 -0.62 -4.64
CA SER A 97 -12.58 -1.65 -3.69
C SER A 97 -11.17 -1.31 -3.21
N LEU A 98 -10.97 -1.33 -1.89
CA LEU A 98 -9.65 -1.16 -1.27
C LEU A 98 -9.12 -2.50 -0.77
N GLU A 99 -7.83 -2.73 -0.94
CA GLU A 99 -7.17 -4.02 -0.67
C GLU A 99 -5.98 -3.90 0.29
N SER A 100 -5.92 -2.80 1.04
CA SER A 100 -4.75 -2.39 1.81
C SER A 100 -4.17 -3.51 2.69
N GLY A 101 -2.85 -3.48 2.84
CA GLY A 101 -2.05 -4.52 3.47
C GLY A 101 -0.81 -3.98 4.19
N GLY A 102 -0.71 -2.67 4.36
CA GLY A 102 0.51 -1.98 4.79
C GLY A 102 0.83 -2.19 6.27
N PHE A 103 -0.17 -2.49 7.10
CA PHE A 103 0.05 -2.85 8.50
C PHE A 103 0.26 -4.36 8.71
N ALA A 104 1.13 -4.93 7.88
CA ALA A 104 1.60 -6.31 7.93
C ALA A 104 3.11 -6.40 7.66
N GLN A 105 3.72 -7.56 7.91
CA GLN A 105 5.13 -7.78 7.58
C GLN A 105 5.38 -7.93 6.08
N TYR A 106 4.37 -8.36 5.32
CA TYR A 106 4.43 -8.47 3.87
C TYR A 106 3.14 -7.99 3.23
N ALA A 107 3.26 -7.42 2.02
CA ALA A 107 2.12 -7.06 1.21
C ALA A 107 2.39 -7.32 -0.27
N ILE A 108 1.32 -7.53 -1.00
CA ILE A 108 1.30 -7.55 -2.46
C ILE A 108 1.07 -6.14 -2.96
N SER A 109 1.81 -5.76 -4.00
CA SER A 109 1.62 -4.51 -4.72
C SER A 109 1.66 -4.79 -6.21
N ALA A 110 0.70 -4.24 -6.96
CA ALA A 110 0.80 -4.19 -8.40
C ALA A 110 2.07 -3.43 -8.83
N ILE A 111 2.72 -3.88 -9.89
CA ILE A 111 3.94 -3.28 -10.44
C ILE A 111 3.77 -1.78 -10.76
N LYS A 112 2.59 -1.39 -11.25
CA LYS A 112 2.26 0.01 -11.60
C LYS A 112 2.26 0.97 -10.40
N TYR A 113 2.22 0.47 -9.18
CA TYR A 113 2.27 1.29 -7.95
C TYR A 113 3.67 1.32 -7.34
N MET A 114 4.61 0.53 -7.90
CA MET A 114 5.92 0.31 -7.33
C MET A 114 6.94 1.30 -7.89
N THR A 115 7.80 1.82 -7.02
CA THR A 115 8.96 2.63 -7.43
C THR A 115 10.19 2.21 -6.63
N LYS A 116 11.36 2.17 -7.29
CA LYS A 116 12.63 1.92 -6.58
C LYS A 116 12.94 3.07 -5.64
N ARG A 117 13.26 2.75 -4.39
CA ARG A 117 13.73 3.72 -3.40
C ARG A 117 15.22 3.96 -3.58
N PRO A 118 15.67 5.19 -3.89
CA PRO A 118 17.09 5.50 -3.95
C PRO A 118 17.77 5.22 -2.62
N SER A 119 19.02 4.75 -2.65
CA SER A 119 19.79 4.39 -1.46
C SER A 119 19.90 5.53 -0.43
N ARG A 120 19.97 6.78 -0.92
CA ARG A 120 20.05 8.00 -0.11
C ARG A 120 18.76 8.36 0.63
N VAL A 121 17.60 7.83 0.23
CA VAL A 121 16.31 8.16 0.86
C VAL A 121 16.08 7.19 2.02
N PRO A 122 16.00 7.66 3.28
CA PRO A 122 15.73 6.79 4.43
C PRO A 122 14.39 6.05 4.30
N ILE A 123 14.31 4.81 4.82
CA ILE A 123 13.14 3.93 4.70
C ILE A 123 11.84 4.59 5.20
N VAL A 124 11.87 5.20 6.39
CA VAL A 124 10.70 5.85 7.00
C VAL A 124 10.25 7.06 6.18
N LYS A 125 11.21 7.86 5.66
CA LYS A 125 10.89 8.99 4.80
C LYS A 125 10.27 8.53 3.48
N ALA A 126 10.73 7.41 2.92
CA ALA A 126 10.14 6.87 1.69
C ALA A 126 8.69 6.44 1.89
N ALA A 127 8.36 5.75 2.99
CA ALA A 127 6.97 5.42 3.30
C ALA A 127 6.10 6.68 3.49
N ALA A 128 6.67 7.77 4.02
CA ALA A 128 5.96 9.03 4.17
C ALA A 128 5.79 9.81 2.85
N LEU A 129 6.47 9.41 1.77
CA LEU A 129 6.52 10.17 0.54
C LEU A 129 5.47 9.75 -0.51
N SER A 130 4.75 8.65 -0.32
CA SER A 130 3.88 8.08 -1.36
C SER A 130 2.55 8.84 -1.52
N LEU A 131 1.64 8.79 -0.55
CA LEU A 131 0.33 9.44 -0.65
C LEU A 131 0.39 10.97 -0.47
N LEU A 132 0.84 11.43 0.71
CA LEU A 132 0.65 12.82 1.11
C LEU A 132 1.32 13.84 0.18
N PRO A 133 2.61 13.69 -0.19
CA PRO A 133 3.25 14.65 -1.08
C PRO A 133 2.66 14.67 -2.48
N LEU A 134 2.17 13.53 -2.99
CA LEU A 134 1.52 13.49 -4.29
C LEU A 134 0.24 14.34 -4.28
N VAL A 135 -0.59 14.20 -3.25
CA VAL A 135 -1.79 15.03 -3.07
C VAL A 135 -1.43 16.51 -2.98
N VAL A 136 -0.42 16.86 -2.18
CA VAL A 136 0.04 18.26 -2.05
C VAL A 136 0.54 18.80 -3.39
N TRP A 137 1.35 18.03 -4.12
CA TRP A 137 1.88 18.43 -5.43
C TRP A 137 0.76 18.68 -6.45
N VAL A 138 -0.23 17.77 -6.53
CA VAL A 138 -1.40 17.95 -7.41
C VAL A 138 -2.17 19.22 -7.05
N LEU A 139 -2.39 19.51 -5.76
CA LEU A 139 -3.05 20.74 -5.32
C LEU A 139 -2.26 22.01 -5.68
N MET A 140 -0.94 21.95 -5.74
CA MET A 140 -0.11 23.07 -6.18
C MET A 140 -0.25 23.38 -7.68
N LEU A 141 -0.69 22.43 -8.50
CA LEU A 141 -0.91 22.64 -9.94
C LEU A 141 -2.17 23.48 -10.24
N PHE A 142 -3.08 23.65 -9.28
CA PHE A 142 -4.32 24.41 -9.42
C PHE A 142 -4.22 25.84 -8.86
N LYS A 143 -3.00 26.37 -8.76
CA LYS A 143 -2.74 27.78 -8.39
C LYS A 143 -2.65 28.69 -9.59
#